data_AF-B1LTX9-F1
#
_entry.id   AF-B1LTX9-F1
#
_cell.length_a   1.000
_cell.length_b   1.000
_cell.length_c   1.000
_cell.angle_alpha   90.00
_cell.angle_beta   90.00
_cell.angle_gamma   90.00
#
_symmetry.space_group_name_H-M   'P 1'
#
loop_
_entity.id
_entity.type
_entity.pdbx_description
1 polymer ?
#
loop_
_entity_poly.entity_id
_entity_poly.type
_entity_poly.pdbx_seq_one_letter_code
_entity_poly.pdbx_strand_id
1 'polypeptide(L)'
;MDGHFSGYASLFGVPDLGRDVVVPGAFAASLARRGAADVRLLFQHDPAEPIGRWLALREDGRGLFAEGQLNLAVRRAREVDALMRAGGLDGLSIGFRTLRARKGAGGERRLQQVDLWEISLVTFPLQPGARARPTPVPGPGPEADAIRDLAGLIAPPRAARPAARPAARPAARPATRPLPAARS
;
A
#
# COMPACT_ATOMS: atom_id res chain seq x y z
N MET A 1 -5.15 7.82 -2.97
CA MET A 1 -3.88 7.67 -2.22
C MET A 1 -2.99 6.73 -3.02
N ASP A 2 -1.69 6.81 -2.82
CA ASP A 2 -0.72 6.10 -3.68
C ASP A 2 -0.39 4.71 -3.12
N GLY A 3 -1.42 3.96 -2.73
CA GLY A 3 -1.29 2.61 -2.17
C GLY A 3 -0.63 2.53 -0.79
N HIS A 4 -0.53 3.63 -0.05
CA HIS A 4 0.10 3.65 1.27
C HIS A 4 -0.88 3.23 2.37
N PHE A 5 -0.38 2.45 3.31
CA PHE A 5 -1.14 2.01 4.48
C PHE A 5 -0.20 1.76 5.66
N SER A 6 -0.75 1.77 6.87
CA SER A 6 -0.02 1.34 8.06
C SER A 6 -0.93 0.65 9.05
N GLY A 7 -0.34 -0.07 9.98
CA GLY A 7 -1.09 -0.87 10.95
C GLY A 7 -0.20 -1.65 11.89
N TYR A 8 -0.85 -2.42 12.77
CA TYR A 8 -0.15 -3.40 13.59
C TYR A 8 -0.37 -4.79 12.97
N ALA A 9 0.73 -5.44 12.59
CA ALA A 9 0.70 -6.80 12.05
C ALA A 9 0.65 -7.86 13.15
N SER A 10 1.10 -7.52 14.35
CA SER A 10 0.98 -8.36 15.54
C SER A 10 0.92 -7.48 16.79
N LEU A 11 0.05 -7.82 17.74
CA LEU A 11 -0.06 -7.19 19.05
C LEU A 11 0.59 -8.09 20.10
N PHE A 12 1.43 -7.50 20.95
CA PHE A 12 2.13 -8.25 21.98
C PHE A 12 1.23 -8.61 23.15
N GLY A 13 1.47 -9.79 23.74
CA GLY A 13 0.76 -10.26 24.93
C GLY A 13 -0.71 -10.66 24.70
N VAL A 14 -1.25 -10.46 23.51
CA VAL A 14 -2.63 -10.81 23.14
C VAL A 14 -2.63 -12.13 22.38
N PRO A 15 -3.35 -13.17 22.87
CA PRO A 15 -3.44 -14.43 22.16
C PRO A 15 -4.18 -14.27 20.83
N ASP A 16 -3.65 -14.90 19.79
CA ASP A 16 -4.38 -15.08 18.54
C ASP A 16 -5.38 -16.26 18.66
N LEU A 17 -6.18 -16.47 17.61
CA LEU A 17 -7.15 -17.56 17.54
C LEU A 17 -6.49 -18.95 17.52
N GLY A 18 -5.21 -19.05 17.19
CA GLY A 18 -4.39 -20.26 17.28
C GLY A 18 -3.74 -20.49 18.64
N ARG A 19 -3.99 -19.59 19.61
CA ARG A 19 -3.41 -19.57 20.96
C ARG A 19 -1.90 -19.28 20.99
N ASP A 20 -1.37 -18.60 19.99
CA ASP A 20 -0.04 -18.02 20.05
C ASP A 20 -0.08 -16.64 20.69
N VAL A 21 0.91 -16.37 21.53
CA VAL A 21 1.16 -15.04 22.11
C VAL A 21 2.56 -14.61 21.72
N VAL A 22 2.67 -13.56 20.92
CA VAL A 22 3.95 -12.93 20.63
C VAL A 22 4.37 -12.07 21.82
N VAL A 23 5.61 -12.21 22.29
CA VAL A 23 6.17 -11.37 23.35
C VAL A 23 7.02 -10.25 22.77
N PRO A 24 7.18 -9.10 23.47
CA PRO A 24 8.08 -8.04 23.02
C PRO A 24 9.50 -8.55 22.76
N GLY A 25 10.13 -8.09 21.68
CA GLY A 25 11.47 -8.52 21.26
C GLY A 25 11.49 -9.78 20.39
N ALA A 26 10.34 -10.43 20.14
CA ALA A 26 10.28 -11.66 19.37
C ALA A 26 10.73 -11.49 17.90
N PHE A 27 10.54 -10.29 17.33
CA PHE A 27 10.93 -9.98 15.94
C PHE A 27 12.30 -9.31 15.82
N ALA A 28 12.84 -8.74 16.91
CA ALA A 28 14.04 -7.91 16.90
C ALA A 28 15.21 -8.51 16.11
N ALA A 29 15.56 -9.77 16.40
CA ALA A 29 16.67 -10.45 15.72
C ALA A 29 16.41 -10.68 14.22
N SER A 30 15.16 -10.95 13.84
CA SER A 30 14.78 -11.13 12.43
C SER A 30 14.85 -9.82 11.67
N LEU A 31 14.31 -8.74 12.25
CA LEU A 31 14.31 -7.41 11.66
C LEU A 31 15.72 -6.84 11.53
N ALA A 32 16.58 -7.02 12.54
CA ALA A 32 17.97 -6.58 12.48
C ALA A 32 18.77 -7.29 11.37
N ARG A 33 18.47 -8.57 11.11
CA ARG A 33 19.18 -9.38 10.11
C ARG A 33 18.70 -9.13 8.68
N ARG A 34 17.38 -8.98 8.47
CA ARG A 34 16.76 -8.91 7.12
C ARG A 34 16.45 -7.48 6.69
N GLY A 35 16.15 -6.58 7.63
CA GLY A 35 15.54 -5.29 7.33
C GLY A 35 14.09 -5.42 6.84
N ALA A 36 13.40 -4.30 6.70
CA ALA A 36 12.00 -4.28 6.28
C ALA A 36 11.80 -4.74 4.82
N ALA A 37 12.75 -4.41 3.93
CA ALA A 37 12.65 -4.68 2.50
C ALA A 37 12.64 -6.18 2.14
N ASP A 38 13.27 -7.03 2.96
CA ASP A 38 13.35 -8.47 2.72
C ASP A 38 12.16 -9.26 3.29
N VAL A 39 11.32 -8.63 4.13
CA VAL A 39 10.04 -9.20 4.55
C VAL A 39 9.05 -8.99 3.40
N ARG A 40 8.35 -10.04 2.99
CA ARG A 40 7.42 -9.96 1.85
C ARG A 40 6.09 -9.35 2.27
N LEU A 41 5.54 -8.49 1.41
CA LEU A 41 4.17 -8.00 1.48
C LEU A 41 3.34 -8.81 0.49
N LEU A 42 2.57 -9.77 1.00
CA LEU A 42 1.78 -10.70 0.20
C LEU A 42 0.27 -10.45 0.37
N PHE A 43 -0.53 -11.08 -0.50
CA PHE A 43 -1.97 -11.24 -0.29
C PHE A 43 -2.27 -12.66 0.17
N GLN A 44 -3.10 -12.82 1.22
CA GLN A 44 -3.63 -14.12 1.64
C GLN A 44 -2.57 -15.22 1.90
N HIS A 45 -1.36 -14.84 2.33
CA HIS A 45 -0.21 -15.75 2.51
C HIS A 45 0.22 -16.49 1.23
N ASP A 46 -0.22 -16.05 0.05
CA ASP A 46 0.14 -16.69 -1.22
C ASP A 46 1.51 -16.16 -1.70
N PRO A 47 2.55 -17.01 -1.76
CA PRO A 47 3.87 -16.61 -2.26
C PRO A 47 3.87 -16.21 -3.75
N ALA A 48 2.83 -16.56 -4.51
CA ALA A 48 2.64 -16.14 -5.90
C ALA A 48 1.99 -14.75 -6.03
N GLU A 49 1.50 -14.16 -4.93
CA GLU A 49 0.85 -12.85 -4.93
C GLU A 49 1.60 -11.79 -4.08
N PRO A 50 2.85 -11.43 -4.44
CA PRO A 50 3.48 -10.23 -3.89
C PRO A 50 2.77 -8.97 -4.41
N ILE A 51 2.35 -8.10 -3.51
CA ILE A 51 1.50 -6.94 -3.83
C ILE A 51 2.15 -5.58 -3.54
N GLY A 52 3.38 -5.56 -3.02
CA GLY A 52 4.07 -4.32 -2.70
C GLY A 52 5.35 -4.53 -1.90
N ARG A 53 5.71 -3.52 -1.10
CA ARG A 53 6.86 -3.57 -0.19
C ARG A 53 6.54 -2.93 1.15
N TRP A 54 7.26 -3.35 2.19
CA TRP A 54 7.30 -2.65 3.46
C TRP A 54 8.27 -1.47 3.40
N LEU A 55 7.81 -0.31 3.85
CA LEU A 55 8.61 0.90 4.02
C LEU A 55 9.27 0.92 5.39
N ALA A 56 8.54 0.50 6.43
CA ALA A 56 9.05 0.39 7.78
C ALA A 56 8.40 -0.79 8.51
N LEU A 57 9.21 -1.51 9.30
CA LEU A 57 8.77 -2.51 10.26
C LEU A 57 9.50 -2.24 11.58
N ARG A 58 8.77 -2.09 12.68
CA ARG A 58 9.36 -1.85 14.00
C ARG A 58 8.51 -2.44 15.11
N GLU A 59 9.18 -2.89 16.16
CA GLU A 59 8.51 -3.21 17.42
C GLU A 59 8.33 -1.92 18.23
N ASP A 60 7.22 -1.81 18.94
CA ASP A 60 7.02 -0.84 20.01
C ASP A 60 6.30 -1.49 21.21
N GLY A 61 5.89 -0.67 22.19
CA GLY A 61 5.21 -1.18 23.39
C GLY A 61 3.88 -1.91 23.11
N ARG A 62 3.27 -1.70 21.94
CA ARG A 62 2.00 -2.32 21.56
C ARG A 62 2.21 -3.59 20.72
N GLY A 63 3.16 -3.59 19.79
CA GLY A 63 3.29 -4.70 18.85
C GLY A 63 4.31 -4.48 17.74
N LEU A 64 4.18 -5.28 16.68
CA LEU A 64 4.88 -5.09 15.42
C LEU A 64 4.08 -4.12 14.55
N PHE A 65 4.55 -2.88 14.48
CA PHE A 65 4.02 -1.86 13.59
C PHE A 65 4.63 -2.00 12.19
N ALA A 66 3.79 -1.80 11.18
CA ALA A 66 4.14 -1.96 9.78
C ALA A 66 3.60 -0.80 8.93
N GLU A 67 4.45 -0.22 8.08
CA GLU A 67 4.10 0.76 7.05
C GLU A 67 4.44 0.19 5.69
N GLY A 68 3.45 0.12 4.80
CA GLY A 68 3.57 -0.53 3.50
C GLY A 68 3.13 0.35 2.36
N GLN A 69 3.64 0.03 1.16
CA GLN A 69 3.19 0.62 -0.09
C GLN A 69 2.84 -0.50 -1.08
N LEU A 70 1.59 -0.48 -1.55
CA LEU A 70 1.11 -1.34 -2.62
C LEU A 70 1.74 -0.94 -3.96
N ASN A 71 2.20 -1.92 -4.73
CA ASN A 71 2.67 -1.69 -6.09
C ASN A 71 1.49 -1.67 -7.06
N LEU A 72 0.91 -0.48 -7.29
CA LEU A 72 -0.29 -0.32 -8.13
C LEU A 72 -0.09 -0.67 -9.62
N ALA A 73 1.13 -0.99 -10.07
CA ALA A 73 1.34 -1.61 -11.39
C ALA A 73 0.85 -3.08 -11.41
N VAL A 74 0.84 -3.77 -10.27
CA VAL A 74 0.33 -5.13 -10.10
C VAL A 74 -1.20 -5.10 -10.00
N ARG A 75 -1.88 -5.96 -10.77
CA ARG A 75 -3.35 -6.05 -10.78
C ARG A 75 -3.91 -6.32 -9.39
N ARG A 76 -3.42 -7.36 -8.70
CA ARG A 76 -3.91 -7.72 -7.36
C ARG A 76 -3.75 -6.57 -6.37
N ALA A 77 -2.64 -5.86 -6.41
CA ALA A 77 -2.41 -4.71 -5.54
C ALA A 77 -3.46 -3.59 -5.73
N ARG A 78 -3.93 -3.35 -6.97
CA ARG A 78 -5.02 -2.39 -7.24
C ARG A 78 -6.36 -2.86 -6.67
N GLU A 79 -6.67 -4.15 -6.79
CA GLU A 79 -7.87 -4.74 -6.20
C GLU A 79 -7.85 -4.62 -4.67
N VAL A 80 -6.70 -4.92 -4.05
CA VAL A 80 -6.47 -4.76 -2.62
C VAL A 80 -6.60 -3.29 -2.17
N ASP A 81 -5.99 -2.34 -2.88
CA ASP A 81 -6.12 -0.90 -2.58
C ASP A 81 -7.59 -0.46 -2.62
N ALA A 82 -8.35 -0.90 -3.62
CA ALA A 82 -9.78 -0.58 -3.74
C ALA A 82 -10.60 -1.18 -2.57
N LEU A 83 -10.34 -2.44 -2.20
CA LEU A 83 -11.01 -3.09 -1.07
C LEU A 83 -10.69 -2.43 0.27
N MET A 84 -9.42 -2.05 0.51
CA MET A 84 -9.02 -1.35 1.71
C MET A 84 -9.72 0.01 1.84
N ARG A 85 -9.81 0.77 0.74
CA ARG A 85 -10.53 2.06 0.72
C ARG A 85 -12.02 1.92 1.00
N ALA A 86 -12.63 0.84 0.50
CA ALA A 86 -14.04 0.54 0.73
C ALA A 86 -14.31 -0.08 2.11
N GLY A 87 -13.27 -0.35 2.92
CA GLY A 87 -13.40 -1.02 4.20
C GLY A 87 -13.72 -2.52 4.11
N GLY A 88 -13.57 -3.12 2.93
CA GLY A 88 -13.81 -4.55 2.70
C GLY A 88 -12.62 -5.44 3.04
N LEU A 89 -11.44 -4.86 3.29
CA LEU A 89 -10.22 -5.58 3.64
C LEU A 89 -9.33 -4.70 4.52
N ASP A 90 -8.99 -5.16 5.72
CA ASP A 90 -8.13 -4.41 6.64
C ASP A 90 -7.28 -5.30 7.55
N GLY A 91 -7.31 -6.62 7.38
CA GLY A 91 -6.57 -7.57 8.21
C GLY A 91 -5.09 -7.64 7.86
N LEU A 92 -4.24 -7.77 8.90
CA LEU A 92 -2.83 -8.12 8.75
C LEU A 92 -2.52 -9.42 9.47
N SER A 93 -1.68 -10.26 8.87
CA SER A 93 -1.25 -11.52 9.46
C SER A 93 0.23 -11.77 9.15
N ILE A 94 0.95 -12.33 10.11
CA ILE A 94 2.38 -12.60 10.02
C ILE A 94 2.65 -14.04 9.56
N GLY A 95 3.62 -14.22 8.68
CA GLY A 95 4.18 -15.53 8.33
C GLY A 95 5.62 -15.62 8.80
N PHE A 96 5.89 -16.61 9.62
CA PHE A 96 7.17 -16.75 10.29
C PHE A 96 7.50 -18.22 10.57
N ARG A 97 8.78 -18.48 10.83
CA ARG A 97 9.24 -19.72 11.44
C ARG A 97 9.53 -19.49 12.92
N THR A 98 8.99 -20.34 13.79
CA THR A 98 9.30 -20.27 15.22
C THR A 98 10.75 -20.70 15.47
N LEU A 99 11.54 -19.87 16.15
CA LEU A 99 12.90 -20.22 16.57
C LEU A 99 12.96 -20.58 18.05
N ARG A 100 12.20 -19.86 18.89
CA ARG A 100 12.10 -20.13 20.32
C ARG A 100 10.71 -19.80 20.83
N ALA A 101 10.11 -20.73 21.55
CA ALA A 101 8.83 -20.56 22.21
C ALA A 101 8.79 -21.30 23.54
N ARG A 102 7.85 -20.92 24.42
CA ARG A 102 7.57 -21.62 25.68
C ARG A 102 6.07 -21.79 25.86
N LYS A 103 5.67 -22.82 26.60
CA LYS A 103 4.29 -22.97 27.04
C LYS A 103 3.99 -21.96 28.15
N GLY A 104 2.94 -21.17 27.97
CA GLY A 104 2.42 -20.28 29.00
C GLY A 104 1.53 -21.01 30.00
N ALA A 105 1.22 -20.36 31.12
CA ALA A 105 0.44 -20.94 32.20
C ALA A 105 -1.00 -21.29 31.79
N GLY A 106 -1.58 -20.52 30.85
CA GLY A 106 -2.90 -20.80 30.31
C GLY A 106 -2.90 -21.91 29.25
N GLY A 107 -1.73 -22.45 28.88
CA GLY A 107 -1.57 -23.41 27.78
C GLY A 107 -1.37 -22.76 26.41
N GLU A 108 -1.25 -21.43 26.34
CA GLU A 108 -0.86 -20.70 25.13
C GLU A 108 0.60 -20.97 24.77
N ARG A 109 0.96 -20.83 23.49
CA ARG A 109 2.36 -20.87 23.05
C ARG A 109 2.91 -19.44 23.01
N ARG A 110 3.86 -19.13 23.90
CA ARG A 110 4.53 -17.82 23.96
C ARG A 110 5.73 -17.81 23.03
N LEU A 111 5.63 -17.08 21.93
CA LEU A 111 6.67 -16.93 20.92
C LEU A 111 7.69 -15.92 21.42
N GLN A 112 8.90 -16.39 21.74
CA GLN A 112 10.00 -15.57 22.29
C GLN A 112 10.99 -15.10 21.22
N GLN A 113 11.04 -15.79 20.09
CA GLN A 113 11.87 -15.43 18.95
C GLN A 113 11.31 -16.11 17.70
N VAL A 114 11.13 -15.33 16.65
CA VAL A 114 10.65 -15.83 15.35
C VAL A 114 11.55 -15.32 14.23
N ASP A 115 11.59 -16.07 13.15
CA ASP A 115 12.17 -15.65 11.87
C ASP A 115 11.01 -15.19 10.99
N LEU A 116 10.80 -13.88 10.92
CA LEU A 116 9.72 -13.24 10.16
C LEU A 116 10.07 -13.25 8.67
N TRP A 117 9.19 -13.85 7.86
CA TRP A 117 9.41 -14.00 6.41
C TRP A 117 8.49 -13.09 5.61
N GLU A 118 7.24 -12.97 6.03
CA GLU A 118 6.23 -12.18 5.33
C GLU A 118 5.19 -11.62 6.29
N ILE A 119 4.49 -10.60 5.81
CA ILE A 119 3.27 -10.10 6.41
C ILE A 119 2.28 -9.93 5.27
N SER A 120 1.09 -10.48 5.43
CA SER A 120 0.04 -10.48 4.42
C SER A 120 -1.09 -9.54 4.78
N LEU A 121 -1.66 -8.88 3.75
CA LEU A 121 -3.03 -8.36 3.84
C LEU A 121 -3.99 -9.55 3.68
N VAL A 122 -4.89 -9.71 4.67
CA VAL A 122 -5.78 -10.85 4.75
C VAL A 122 -7.22 -10.47 5.11
N THR A 123 -8.19 -11.28 4.67
CA THR A 123 -9.61 -11.11 5.04
C THR A 123 -9.82 -11.35 6.54
N PHE A 124 -9.26 -12.44 7.06
CA PHE A 124 -9.45 -12.86 8.45
C PHE A 124 -8.09 -13.20 9.09
N PRO A 125 -7.48 -12.27 9.82
CA PRO A 125 -6.23 -12.56 10.51
C PRO A 125 -6.49 -13.40 11.74
N LEU A 126 -5.52 -14.26 12.09
CA LEU A 126 -5.58 -15.05 13.32
C LEU A 126 -5.63 -14.15 14.56
N GLN A 127 -5.07 -12.93 14.49
CA GLN A 127 -5.20 -11.94 15.56
C GLN A 127 -6.20 -10.85 15.17
N PRO A 128 -7.41 -10.81 15.77
CA PRO A 128 -8.47 -9.85 15.38
C PRO A 128 -8.11 -8.38 15.55
N GLY A 129 -7.10 -8.05 16.36
CA GLY A 129 -6.61 -6.68 16.52
C GLY A 129 -5.53 -6.26 15.50
N ALA A 130 -4.99 -7.21 14.71
CA ALA A 130 -4.00 -6.93 13.70
C ALA A 130 -4.68 -6.35 12.45
N ARG A 131 -4.58 -5.02 12.30
CA ARG A 131 -5.34 -4.24 11.33
C ARG A 131 -4.48 -3.17 10.67
N ALA A 132 -4.74 -2.93 9.39
CA ALA A 132 -4.19 -1.88 8.56
C ALA A 132 -5.25 -0.81 8.25
N ARG A 133 -4.80 0.41 7.99
CA ARG A 133 -5.63 1.48 7.44
C ARG A 133 -4.88 2.19 6.32
N PRO A 134 -5.57 2.61 5.24
CA PRO A 134 -4.98 3.50 4.26
C PRO A 134 -4.43 4.75 4.96
N THR A 135 -3.22 5.14 4.61
CA THR A 135 -2.59 6.36 5.11
C THR A 135 -2.39 7.35 3.96
N PRO A 136 -2.55 8.65 4.20
CA PRO A 136 -2.06 9.66 3.27
C PRO A 136 -0.57 9.44 3.03
N VAL A 137 -0.11 9.72 1.81
CA VAL A 137 1.32 9.85 1.56
C VAL A 137 1.83 10.94 2.49
N PRO A 138 2.88 10.72 3.29
CA PRO A 138 3.54 11.81 3.97
C PRO A 138 3.85 12.89 2.92
N GLY A 139 3.38 14.11 3.13
CA GLY A 139 3.71 15.21 2.23
C GLY A 139 5.23 15.34 2.07
N PRO A 140 5.72 15.99 1.01
CA PRO A 140 7.13 16.38 0.96
C PRO A 140 7.53 16.96 2.33
N GLY A 141 8.59 16.42 2.93
CA GLY A 141 9.14 17.00 4.15
C GLY A 141 9.60 18.44 3.87
N PRO A 142 9.93 19.21 4.92
CA PRO A 142 10.34 20.61 4.77
C PRO A 142 11.49 20.81 3.77
N GLU A 143 12.35 19.80 3.58
CA GLU A 143 13.41 19.82 2.56
C GLU A 143 12.90 19.73 1.12
N ALA A 144 11.84 18.96 0.85
CA ALA A 144 11.25 18.86 -0.47
C ALA A 144 10.37 20.08 -0.82
N ASP A 145 9.81 20.74 0.20
CA ASP A 145 9.20 22.07 0.05
C ASP A 145 10.27 23.13 -0.23
N ALA A 146 11.39 23.12 0.51
CA ALA A 146 12.51 24.02 0.27
C ALA A 146 13.13 23.84 -1.13
N ILE A 147 13.25 22.60 -1.63
CA ILE A 147 13.70 22.32 -3.00
C ILE A 147 12.70 22.87 -4.02
N ARG A 148 11.39 22.76 -3.77
CA ARG A 148 10.35 23.29 -4.67
C ARG A 148 10.35 24.82 -4.69
N ASP A 149 10.53 25.45 -3.54
CA ASP A 149 10.62 26.90 -3.40
C ASP A 149 11.87 27.43 -4.11
N LEU A 150 13.02 26.77 -3.93
CA LEU A 150 14.25 27.10 -4.66
C LEU A 150 14.11 26.88 -6.17
N ALA A 151 13.45 25.80 -6.59
CA ALA A 151 13.17 25.56 -8.00
C ALA A 151 12.24 26.64 -8.59
N GLY A 152 11.30 27.17 -7.81
CA GLY A 152 10.43 28.29 -8.21
C GLY A 152 11.18 29.62 -8.40
N LEU A 153 12.27 29.83 -7.65
CA LEU A 153 13.13 31.02 -7.76
C LEU A 153 14.04 31.00 -9.00
N ILE A 154 14.41 29.80 -9.48
CA ILE A 154 15.34 29.61 -10.59
C ILE A 154 14.60 29.27 -11.90
N ALA A 155 13.31 28.89 -11.81
CA ALA A 155 12.51 28.58 -12.97
C ALA A 155 12.37 29.83 -13.89
N PRO A 156 12.64 29.70 -15.20
CA PRO A 156 12.41 30.80 -16.13
C PRO A 156 10.92 31.19 -16.12
N PRO A 157 10.59 32.48 -16.33
CA PRO A 157 9.21 32.93 -16.39
C PRO A 157 8.46 32.07 -17.41
N ARG A 158 7.32 31.51 -16.97
CA ARG A 158 6.49 30.65 -17.80
C ARG A 158 6.14 31.42 -19.07
N ALA A 159 6.65 30.95 -20.21
CA ALA A 159 6.35 31.57 -21.49
C ALA A 159 4.83 31.67 -21.64
N ALA A 160 4.33 32.88 -21.90
CA ALA A 160 2.91 33.12 -22.11
C ALA A 160 2.42 32.15 -23.19
N ARG A 161 1.33 31.42 -22.93
CA ARG A 161 0.69 30.57 -23.94
C ARG A 161 0.44 31.45 -25.17
N PRO A 162 0.92 31.08 -26.37
CA PRO A 162 0.58 31.84 -27.56
C PRO A 162 -0.93 31.88 -27.69
N ALA A 163 -1.48 33.08 -27.91
CA ALA A 163 -2.89 33.26 -28.15
C ALA A 163 -3.34 32.29 -29.26
N ALA A 164 -4.39 31.54 -29.00
CA ALA A 164 -4.94 30.61 -29.98
C ALA A 164 -5.23 31.39 -31.27
N ARG A 165 -4.63 30.97 -32.40
CA ARG A 165 -4.98 31.51 -33.72
C ARG A 165 -6.48 31.32 -33.92
N PRO A 166 -7.22 32.34 -34.39
CA PRO A 166 -8.63 32.16 -34.69
C PRO A 166 -8.79 31.03 -35.71
N ALA A 167 -9.72 30.12 -35.41
CA ALA A 167 -10.03 28.98 -36.26
C ALA A 167 -10.40 29.47 -37.68
N ALA A 168 -9.78 28.87 -38.69
CA ALA A 168 -10.16 29.12 -40.08
C ALA A 168 -11.64 28.76 -40.28
N ARG A 169 -12.40 29.69 -40.87
CA ARG A 169 -13.80 29.47 -41.25
C ARG A 169 -13.91 28.19 -42.11
N PRO A 170 -14.88 27.31 -41.85
CA PRO A 170 -15.09 26.13 -42.69
C PRO A 170 -15.49 26.57 -44.09
N ALA A 171 -14.85 25.97 -45.11
CA ALA A 171 -15.21 26.17 -46.50
C ALA A 171 -16.66 25.72 -46.75
N ALA A 172 -17.41 26.53 -47.50
CA ALA A 172 -18.79 26.25 -47.85
C ALA A 172 -18.89 24.92 -48.64
N ARG A 173 -19.82 24.06 -48.21
CA ARG A 173 -20.19 22.85 -48.96
C ARG A 173 -20.71 23.21 -50.35
N PRO A 174 -20.31 22.51 -51.42
CA PRO A 174 -20.92 22.72 -52.73
C PRO A 174 -22.38 22.28 -52.72
N ALA A 175 -23.25 23.09 -53.34
CA ALA A 175 -24.68 22.85 -53.46
C ALA A 175 -24.94 21.59 -54.29
N THR A 176 -25.75 20.68 -53.74
CA THR A 176 -26.33 19.55 -54.46
C THR A 176 -27.31 20.05 -55.51
N ARG A 177 -27.01 19.77 -56.78
CA ARG A 177 -27.89 20.06 -57.92
C ARG A 177 -29.07 19.08 -57.93
N PRO A 178 -30.33 19.52 -58.09
CA PRO A 178 -31.46 18.60 -58.17
C PRO A 178 -31.50 17.90 -59.53
N LEU A 179 -31.88 16.62 -59.54
CA LEU A 179 -32.26 15.90 -60.75
C LEU A 179 -33.65 16.37 -61.23
N PRO A 180 -33.89 16.50 -62.55
CA PRO A 180 -35.20 16.84 -63.07
C PRO A 180 -36.17 15.67 -62.96
N ALA A 181 -37.41 15.99 -62.62
CA ALA A 181 -38.53 15.06 -62.61
C ALA A 181 -38.87 14.60 -64.04
N ALA A 182 -38.95 13.28 -64.24
CA ALA A 182 -39.58 12.70 -65.43
C ALA A 182 -41.08 12.58 -65.17
N ARG A 183 -41.86 13.15 -66.09
CA ARG A 183 -43.33 13.13 -66.15
C ARG A 183 -43.83 11.84 -66.81
N SER A 184 -45.02 11.44 -66.36
CA SER A 184 -46.07 10.64 -67.01
C SER A 184 -45.77 9.18 -67.37
#